data_AF-A0A8T0PEI1-F1
#
_entry.id   AF-A0A8T0PEI1-F1
#
_cell.length_a   1.000
_cell.length_b   1.000
_cell.length_c   1.000
_cell.angle_alpha   90.00
_cell.angle_beta   90.00
_cell.angle_gamma   90.00
#
_symmetry.space_group_name_H-M   'P 1'
#
loop_
_entity.id
_entity.type
_entity.pdbx_description
1 polymer ?
#
loop_
_entity_poly.entity_id
_entity_poly.type
_entity_poly.pdbx_seq_one_letter_code
_entity_poly.pdbx_strand_id
1 'polypeptide(L)'
;MTDQRMKRYKIICYCGATLMVGTDKAALLNRVYQYNHTAAQICTIYLTVALVSMLLGIISSSFPDSAPCAMPIAWNGTLQVFLYLNAYFHLSIMEVYPELLHLTISFMVTSMLFSIYWSFCTRSHSRFL
;
A
#
# COMPACT_ATOMS: atom_id res chain seq x y z
N MET A 1 21.93 2.87 11.45
CA MET A 1 20.59 2.24 11.65
C MET A 1 19.57 2.72 10.61
N THR A 2 19.53 4.02 10.31
CA THR A 2 18.63 4.63 9.30
C THR A 2 18.88 4.09 7.89
N ASP A 3 20.14 3.96 7.45
CA ASP A 3 20.48 3.42 6.11
C ASP A 3 19.96 2.01 5.85
N GLN A 4 20.06 1.12 6.83
CA GLN A 4 19.57 -0.24 6.68
C GLN A 4 18.03 -0.28 6.60
N ARG A 5 17.34 0.60 7.34
CA ARG A 5 15.88 0.75 7.26
C ARG A 5 15.46 1.30 5.90
N MET A 6 16.13 2.34 5.42
CA MET A 6 15.86 2.93 4.11
C MET A 6 16.09 1.93 2.97
N LYS A 7 17.17 1.14 3.04
CA LYS A 7 17.41 0.06 2.07
C LYS A 7 16.27 -0.97 2.05
N ARG A 8 15.72 -1.36 3.21
CA ARG A 8 14.57 -2.27 3.29
C ARG A 8 13.30 -1.64 2.71
N TYR A 9 13.01 -0.38 3.05
CA TYR A 9 11.87 0.34 2.48
C TYR A 9 11.97 0.44 0.96
N LYS A 10 13.16 0.73 0.42
CA LYS A 10 13.41 0.75 -1.03
C LYS A 10 13.01 -0.57 -1.69
N ILE A 11 13.52 -1.69 -1.15
CA ILE A 11 13.24 -3.02 -1.68
C ILE A 11 11.75 -3.32 -1.63
N ILE A 12 11.09 -3.09 -0.50
CA ILE A 12 9.66 -3.37 -0.35
C ILE A 12 8.84 -2.51 -1.31
N CYS A 13 9.10 -1.21 -1.39
CA CYS A 13 8.41 -0.29 -2.31
C CYS A 13 8.61 -0.70 -3.78
N TYR A 14 9.84 -1.08 -4.16
CA TYR A 14 10.14 -1.53 -5.51
C TYR A 14 9.41 -2.82 -5.87
N CYS A 15 9.41 -3.81 -4.97
CA CYS A 15 8.66 -5.04 -5.15
C CYS A 15 7.14 -4.77 -5.26
N GLY A 16 6.61 -3.90 -4.40
CA GLY A 16 5.21 -3.50 -4.42
C GLY A 16 4.81 -2.82 -5.73
N ALA A 17 5.59 -1.85 -6.19
CA ALA A 17 5.34 -1.16 -7.45
C ALA A 17 5.41 -2.12 -8.65
N THR A 18 6.40 -3.01 -8.67
CA THR A 18 6.55 -4.02 -9.73
C THR A 18 5.37 -4.97 -9.75
N LEU A 19 4.95 -5.49 -8.60
CA LEU A 19 3.74 -6.32 -8.49
C LEU A 19 2.50 -5.56 -8.94
N MET A 20 2.39 -4.28 -8.57
CA MET A 20 1.24 -3.46 -8.92
C MET A 20 1.10 -3.27 -10.44
N VAL A 21 2.22 -3.01 -11.13
CA VAL A 21 2.29 -2.85 -12.59
C VAL A 21 2.16 -4.20 -13.32
N GLY A 22 2.70 -5.28 -12.74
CA GLY A 22 2.69 -6.61 -13.37
C GLY A 22 1.37 -7.37 -13.29
N THR A 23 0.44 -6.96 -12.41
CA THR A 23 -0.90 -7.58 -12.31
C THR A 23 -1.92 -6.88 -13.21
N ASP A 24 -2.82 -7.65 -13.84
CA ASP A 24 -3.94 -7.11 -14.61
C ASP A 24 -5.03 -6.53 -13.68
N LYS A 25 -4.87 -5.26 -13.32
CA LYS A 25 -5.84 -4.54 -12.49
C LYS A 25 -7.11 -4.16 -13.24
N ALA A 26 -7.03 -4.05 -14.57
CA ALA A 26 -8.18 -3.66 -15.37
C ALA A 26 -9.25 -4.76 -15.30
N ALA A 27 -8.84 -6.03 -15.38
CA ALA A 27 -9.74 -7.17 -15.17
C ALA A 27 -10.42 -7.12 -13.78
N LEU A 28 -9.66 -6.88 -12.71
CA LEU A 28 -10.20 -6.80 -11.35
C LEU A 28 -11.16 -5.61 -11.15
N LEU A 29 -10.78 -4.43 -11.63
CA LEU A 29 -11.60 -3.22 -11.52
C LEU A 29 -12.86 -3.29 -12.36
N ASN A 30 -12.80 -3.88 -13.56
CA ASN A 30 -13.97 -4.11 -14.40
C ASN A 30 -15.00 -5.01 -13.72
N ARG A 31 -14.56 -6.03 -12.97
CA ARG A 31 -15.48 -6.84 -12.17
C ARG A 31 -16.15 -6.02 -11.09
N VAL A 32 -15.39 -5.24 -10.31
CA VAL A 32 -15.98 -4.36 -9.29
C VAL A 32 -16.97 -3.39 -9.92
N TYR A 33 -16.63 -2.86 -11.10
CA TYR A 33 -17.48 -1.93 -11.84
C TYR A 33 -18.83 -2.53 -12.22
N GLN A 34 -18.90 -3.83 -12.55
CA GLN A 34 -20.15 -4.52 -12.83
C GLN A 34 -21.09 -4.60 -11.61
N TYR A 35 -20.55 -4.67 -10.40
CA TYR A 35 -21.35 -4.71 -9.18
C TYR A 35 -21.61 -3.32 -8.58
N ASN A 36 -20.62 -2.44 -8.62
CA ASN A 36 -20.68 -1.10 -8.02
C ASN A 36 -19.68 -0.14 -8.68
N HIS A 37 -20.19 0.74 -9.54
CA HIS A 37 -19.39 1.75 -10.25
C HIS A 37 -18.61 2.69 -9.32
N THR A 38 -19.25 3.16 -8.25
CA THR A 38 -18.63 4.07 -7.27
C THR A 38 -17.48 3.37 -6.55
N ALA A 39 -17.65 2.12 -6.15
CA ALA A 39 -16.58 1.34 -5.52
C ALA A 39 -15.39 1.16 -6.46
N ALA A 40 -15.63 0.87 -7.75
CA ALA A 40 -14.56 0.73 -8.74
C ALA A 40 -13.77 2.05 -8.95
N GLN A 41 -14.46 3.19 -8.97
CA GLN A 41 -13.80 4.50 -9.04
C GLN A 41 -12.94 4.77 -7.80
N ILE A 42 -13.47 4.50 -6.61
CA ILE A 42 -12.73 4.64 -5.35
C ILE A 42 -11.49 3.74 -5.35
N CYS A 43 -11.62 2.48 -5.75
CA CYS A 43 -10.50 1.56 -5.88
C CYS A 43 -9.45 2.07 -6.87
N THR A 44 -9.87 2.64 -8.01
CA THR A 44 -8.96 3.19 -9.03
C THR A 44 -8.14 4.36 -8.47
N ILE A 45 -8.80 5.31 -7.80
CA ILE A 45 -8.14 6.44 -7.14
C ILE A 45 -7.17 5.93 -6.08
N TYR A 46 -7.60 5.00 -5.23
CA TYR A 46 -6.76 4.41 -4.19
C TYR A 46 -5.51 3.74 -4.77
N LEU A 47 -5.66 2.89 -5.79
CA LEU A 47 -4.53 2.20 -6.44
C LEU A 47 -3.53 3.19 -7.04
N THR A 48 -4.00 4.31 -7.58
CA THR A 48 -3.15 5.39 -8.10
C THR A 48 -2.37 6.05 -6.98
N VAL A 49 -3.03 6.43 -5.88
CA VAL A 49 -2.39 7.03 -4.70
C VAL A 49 -1.37 6.08 -4.07
N ALA A 50 -1.71 4.79 -3.99
CA ALA A 50 -0.82 3.76 -3.48
C ALA A 50 0.42 3.62 -4.38
N LEU A 51 0.26 3.58 -5.71
CA LEU A 51 1.39 3.55 -6.65
C LEU A 51 2.31 4.76 -6.47
N VAL A 52 1.75 5.97 -6.48
CA VAL A 52 2.51 7.21 -6.31
C VAL A 52 3.26 7.19 -4.97
N SER A 53 2.62 6.74 -3.89
CA SER A 53 3.25 6.62 -2.59
C SER A 53 4.41 5.62 -2.58
N MET A 54 4.27 4.47 -3.25
CA MET A 54 5.37 3.50 -3.41
C MET A 54 6.53 4.10 -4.20
N LEU A 55 6.26 4.79 -5.32
CA LEU A 55 7.27 5.46 -6.12
C LEU A 55 8.01 6.55 -5.32
N LEU A 56 7.27 7.39 -4.59
CA LEU A 56 7.85 8.37 -3.67
C LEU A 56 8.72 7.69 -2.61
N GLY A 57 8.29 6.53 -2.09
CA GLY A 57 9.08 5.73 -1.17
C GLY A 57 10.39 5.20 -1.77
N ILE A 58 10.38 4.79 -3.05
CA ILE A 58 11.60 4.39 -3.78
C ILE A 58 12.55 5.57 -3.95
N ILE A 59 12.02 6.74 -4.33
CA ILE A 59 12.83 7.95 -4.54
C ILE A 59 13.46 8.40 -3.23
N SER A 60 12.65 8.56 -2.18
CA SER A 60 13.13 9.03 -0.88
C SER A 60 14.11 8.06 -0.22
N SER A 61 13.97 6.75 -0.45
CA SER A 61 14.93 5.75 0.03
C SER A 61 16.18 5.60 -0.83
N SER A 62 16.17 6.10 -2.07
CA SER A 62 17.34 6.11 -2.96
C SER A 62 18.19 7.37 -2.78
N PHE A 63 17.55 8.51 -2.47
CA PHE A 63 18.20 9.81 -2.32
C PHE A 63 17.80 10.46 -0.98
N PRO A 64 18.13 9.82 0.16
CA PRO A 64 17.66 10.27 1.48
C PRO A 64 18.15 11.67 1.86
N ASP A 65 19.34 12.06 1.40
CA ASP A 65 19.94 13.36 1.73
C ASP A 65 19.31 14.53 0.96
N SER A 66 18.70 14.25 -0.19
CA SER A 66 18.06 15.25 -1.05
C SER A 66 16.53 15.31 -0.86
N ALA A 67 15.95 14.33 -0.18
CA ALA A 67 14.51 14.23 0.02
C ALA A 67 14.10 14.80 1.39
N PRO A 68 13.34 15.90 1.44
CA PRO A 68 12.79 16.36 2.71
C PRO A 68 11.88 15.27 3.28
N CYS A 69 11.98 15.00 4.58
CA CYS A 69 11.17 13.97 5.23
C CYS A 69 11.34 12.58 4.59
N ALA A 70 12.55 12.23 4.13
CA ALA A 70 12.81 10.97 3.42
C ALA A 70 12.29 9.73 4.17
N MET A 71 12.56 9.66 5.47
CA MET A 71 12.17 8.54 6.32
C MET A 71 10.66 8.33 6.42
N PRO A 72 9.83 9.33 6.81
CA PRO A 72 8.38 9.15 6.85
C PRO A 72 7.76 8.94 5.44
N ILE A 73 8.34 9.50 4.38
CA ILE A 73 7.88 9.24 3.00
C ILE A 73 8.13 7.78 2.62
N ALA A 74 9.34 7.27 2.84
CA ALA A 74 9.70 5.87 2.57
C ALA A 74 8.87 4.90 3.44
N TRP A 75 8.62 5.28 4.69
CA TRP A 75 7.75 4.56 5.61
C TRP A 75 6.32 4.47 5.10
N ASN A 76 5.75 5.57 4.61
CA ASN A 76 4.39 5.60 4.06
C ASN A 76 4.30 4.80 2.75
N GLY A 77 5.28 4.94 1.85
CA GLY A 77 5.34 4.14 0.63
C GLY A 77 5.35 2.65 0.92
N THR A 78 6.09 2.24 1.97
CA THR A 78 6.15 0.85 2.41
C THR A 78 4.82 0.36 2.99
N LEU A 79 4.13 1.18 3.79
CA LEU A 79 2.77 0.88 4.28
C LEU A 79 1.82 0.62 3.12
N GLN A 80 1.86 1.45 2.08
CA GLN A 80 0.97 1.32 0.93
C GLN A 80 1.19 0.01 0.17
N VAL A 81 2.40 -0.58 0.19
CA VAL A 81 2.62 -1.92 -0.39
C VAL A 81 1.76 -2.96 0.31
N PHE A 82 1.76 -2.97 1.65
CA PHE A 82 0.98 -3.94 2.42
C PHE A 82 -0.52 -3.72 2.29
N LEU A 83 -0.96 -2.46 2.34
CA LEU A 83 -2.37 -2.13 2.15
C LEU A 83 -2.85 -2.48 0.73
N TYR A 84 -2.01 -2.25 -0.28
CA TYR A 84 -2.27 -2.69 -1.64
C TYR A 84 -2.41 -4.21 -1.75
N LEU A 85 -1.48 -4.98 -1.17
CA LEU A 85 -1.56 -6.45 -1.20
C LEU A 85 -2.83 -6.95 -0.51
N ASN A 86 -3.23 -6.31 0.59
CA ASN A 86 -4.48 -6.59 1.28
C ASN A 86 -5.70 -6.29 0.39
N ALA A 87 -5.74 -5.13 -0.25
CA ALA A 87 -6.80 -4.75 -1.19
C ALA A 87 -6.87 -5.72 -2.38
N TYR A 88 -5.71 -6.06 -2.95
CA TYR A 88 -5.59 -6.98 -4.08
C TYR A 88 -6.13 -8.37 -3.73
N PHE A 89 -5.81 -8.88 -2.55
CA PHE A 89 -6.34 -10.15 -2.07
C PHE A 89 -7.87 -10.12 -2.00
N HIS A 90 -8.45 -9.09 -1.36
CA HIS A 90 -9.90 -8.94 -1.22
C HIS A 90 -10.61 -8.81 -2.58
N LEU A 91 -10.02 -8.09 -3.53
CA LEU A 91 -10.55 -7.99 -4.90
C LEU A 91 -10.46 -9.31 -5.67
N SER A 92 -9.40 -10.09 -5.44
CA SER A 92 -9.19 -11.38 -6.14
C SER A 92 -10.16 -12.45 -5.66
N ILE A 93 -10.49 -12.49 -4.37
CA ILE A 93 -11.43 -13.48 -3.81
C ILE A 93 -12.90 -13.15 -4.09
N MET A 94 -13.21 -11.97 -4.63
CA MET A 94 -14.57 -11.55 -4.95
C MET A 94 -15.26 -12.49 -5.94
N GLU A 95 -14.50 -13.19 -6.79
CA GLU A 95 -15.04 -14.24 -7.68
C GLU A 95 -15.63 -15.43 -6.91
N VAL A 96 -15.06 -15.74 -5.75
CA VAL A 96 -15.45 -16.90 -4.94
C VAL A 96 -16.46 -16.49 -3.86
N TYR A 97 -16.40 -15.24 -3.40
CA TYR A 97 -17.27 -14.69 -2.37
C TYR A 97 -17.76 -13.28 -2.73
N PRO A 98 -18.88 -13.15 -3.47
CA PRO A 98 -19.32 -11.87 -4.05
C PRO A 98 -20.00 -10.91 -3.06
N GLU A 99 -20.00 -11.20 -1.75
CA GLU A 99 -20.58 -10.34 -0.71
C GLU A 99 -19.69 -9.11 -0.43
N LEU A 100 -19.89 -8.06 -1.25
CA LEU A 100 -19.09 -6.82 -1.21
C LEU A 100 -19.03 -6.17 0.17
N LEU A 101 -20.11 -6.20 0.94
CA LEU A 101 -20.15 -5.60 2.28
C LEU A 101 -19.16 -6.30 3.22
N HIS A 102 -19.18 -7.64 3.23
CA HIS A 102 -18.30 -8.44 4.07
C HIS A 102 -16.82 -8.27 3.67
N LEU A 103 -16.55 -8.28 2.35
CA LEU A 103 -15.21 -8.03 1.84
C LEU A 103 -14.71 -6.63 2.20
N THR A 104 -15.58 -5.62 2.13
CA THR A 104 -15.23 -4.24 2.50
C THR A 104 -14.93 -4.12 3.99
N ILE A 105 -15.78 -4.70 4.85
CA ILE A 105 -15.56 -4.70 6.31
C ILE A 105 -14.26 -5.43 6.64
N SER A 106 -14.05 -6.62 6.06
CA SER A 106 -12.82 -7.40 6.24
C SER A 106 -11.58 -6.60 5.83
N PHE A 107 -11.64 -5.95 4.66
CA PHE A 107 -10.56 -5.09 4.18
C PHE A 107 -10.27 -3.94 5.13
N MET A 108 -11.31 -3.26 5.64
CA MET A 108 -11.15 -2.14 6.57
C MET A 108 -10.53 -2.59 7.89
N VAL A 109 -11.02 -3.68 8.47
CA VAL A 109 -10.51 -4.23 9.75
C VAL A 109 -9.06 -4.67 9.60
N THR A 110 -8.73 -5.45 8.57
CA THR A 110 -7.36 -5.92 8.33
C THR A 110 -6.40 -4.77 8.03
N SER A 111 -6.82 -3.77 7.24
CA SER A 111 -6.02 -2.56 6.95
C SER A 111 -5.76 -1.73 8.20
N MET A 112 -6.76 -1.59 9.08
CA MET A 112 -6.63 -0.90 10.37
C MET A 112 -5.62 -1.62 11.26
N LEU A 113 -5.74 -2.95 11.42
CA LEU A 113 -4.81 -3.75 12.22
C LEU A 113 -3.37 -3.64 11.69
N PHE A 114 -3.18 -3.75 10.37
CA PHE A 114 -1.87 -3.56 9.74
C PHE A 114 -1.31 -2.16 9.99
N SER A 115 -2.12 -1.12 9.83
CA SER A 115 -1.68 0.27 10.01
C SER A 115 -1.30 0.58 11.45
N ILE A 116 -2.05 0.04 12.43
CA ILE A 116 -1.75 0.15 13.86
C ILE A 116 -0.43 -0.54 14.16
N TYR A 117 -0.28 -1.80 13.75
CA TYR A 117 0.95 -2.56 13.98
C TYR A 117 2.15 -1.90 13.31
N TRP A 118 2.01 -1.48 12.04
CA TRP A 118 3.05 -0.77 11.30
C TRP A 118 3.49 0.50 12.02
N SER A 119 2.54 1.30 12.51
CA SER A 119 2.82 2.52 13.28
C SER A 119 3.59 2.25 14.56
N PHE A 120 3.29 1.17 15.29
CA PHE A 120 4.02 0.81 16.52
C PHE A 120 5.41 0.21 16.24
N CYS A 121 5.52 -0.72 15.30
CA CYS A 121 6.76 -1.43 15.03
C CYS A 121 7.86 -0.55 14.44
N THR A 122 7.48 0.52 13.75
CA THR A 122 8.44 1.48 13.20
C THR A 122 8.76 2.62 14.15
N ARG A 123 8.02 2.74 15.26
CA ARG A 123 8.23 3.70 16.35
C ARG A 123 9.32 3.18 17.29
N SER A 124 10.55 3.08 16.77
CA SER A 124 11.77 2.84 17.55
C SER A 124 12.79 3.96 17.29
N HIS A 125 13.14 4.66 18.37
CA HIS A 125 14.15 5.70 18.57
C HIS A 125 13.96 7.09 17.91
N SER A 126 12.92 7.81 18.32
CA SER A 126 12.89 9.29 18.26
C SER A 126 12.60 9.92 19.64
N ARG A 127 13.09 9.28 20.70
CA ARG A 127 13.33 9.94 21.99
C ARG A 127 14.84 9.96 22.23
N PHE A 128 15.38 11.15 22.48
CA PHE A 128 16.79 11.53 22.65
C PHE A 128 17.57 11.83 21.37
N LEU A 129 17.35 13.04 20.84
CA LEU A 129 18.40 14.06 20.68
C LEU A 129 17.73 15.43 20.77
#